data_AF-A0A832LP70-F1
#
_entry.id   AF-A0A832LP70-F1
#
_cell.length_a   1.000
_cell.length_b   1.000
_cell.length_c   1.000
_cell.angle_alpha   90.00
_cell.angle_beta   90.00
_cell.angle_gamma   90.00
#
_symmetry.space_group_name_H-M   'P 1'
#
loop_
_entity.id
_entity.type
_entity.pdbx_description
1 polymer ?
#
loop_
_entity_poly.entity_id
_entity_poly.type
_entity_poly.pdbx_seq_one_letter_code
_entity_poly.pdbx_strand_id
1 'polypeptide(L)'
;MVLPAKIFEIKEDVNMLFAAQKLRSFREEEPYTTVSGETITLISEILDLKLEKDTISGIFSRDFVRSRVYRRKIIETPVTEESPFWIKRFGNRFFLIVLAPSTARGIKKLLTNYVANKMSRILFIKPNVILEVEIPHERLKALHESNPQATKLIWFDNVDIPGVEKLC
;
A
#
# COMPACT_ATOMS: atom_id res chain seq x y z
N MET A 1 -15.18 1.30 -11.62
CA MET A 1 -13.71 1.15 -11.52
C MET A 1 -13.42 0.65 -10.12
N VAL A 2 -12.93 -0.59 -9.95
CA VAL A 2 -12.66 -1.15 -8.60
C VAL A 2 -11.23 -0.77 -8.22
N LEU A 3 -11.07 -0.08 -7.08
CA LEU A 3 -9.76 0.15 -6.48
C LEU A 3 -9.42 -1.08 -5.61
N PRO A 4 -8.41 -1.88 -5.97
CA PRO A 4 -8.01 -3.00 -5.13
C PRO A 4 -7.47 -2.47 -3.80
N ALA A 5 -7.83 -3.12 -2.70
CA ALA A 5 -7.25 -2.86 -1.39
C ALA A 5 -6.37 -4.05 -0.99
N LYS A 6 -5.32 -3.78 -0.22
CA LYS A 6 -4.52 -4.82 0.43
C LYS A 6 -4.57 -4.62 1.94
N ILE A 7 -4.70 -5.72 2.67
CA ILE A 7 -4.80 -5.73 4.13
C ILE A 7 -3.53 -6.37 4.68
N PHE A 8 -2.99 -5.74 5.73
CA PHE A 8 -1.83 -6.19 6.47
C PHE A 8 -2.19 -6.25 7.94
N GLU A 9 -1.59 -7.18 8.68
CA GLU A 9 -1.64 -7.23 10.13
C GLU A 9 -0.42 -6.54 10.73
N ILE A 10 -0.65 -5.75 11.77
CA ILE A 10 0.40 -5.18 12.59
C ILE A 10 0.63 -6.14 13.76
N LYS A 11 1.83 -6.73 13.82
CA LYS A 11 2.18 -7.78 14.80
C LYS A 11 2.48 -7.25 16.20
N GLU A 12 2.56 -5.93 16.36
CA GLU A 12 2.81 -5.25 17.63
C GLU A 12 1.61 -4.41 18.04
N ASP A 13 1.51 -4.15 19.34
CA ASP A 13 0.46 -3.28 19.88
C ASP A 13 0.65 -1.84 19.38
N VAL A 14 -0.47 -1.19 19.07
CA VAL A 14 -0.49 0.16 18.51
C VAL A 14 -1.18 1.08 19.48
N ASN A 15 -0.40 1.96 20.10
CA ASN A 15 -0.96 3.13 20.76
C ASN A 15 -1.43 4.12 19.67
N MET A 16 -2.74 4.17 19.41
CA MET A 16 -3.32 4.97 18.33
C MET A 16 -2.96 6.46 18.42
N LEU A 17 -2.89 7.02 19.63
CA LEU A 17 -2.54 8.43 19.82
C LEU A 17 -1.08 8.69 19.41
N PHE A 18 -0.17 7.83 19.85
CA PHE A 18 1.25 7.94 19.51
C PHE A 18 1.52 7.65 18.03
N ALA A 19 0.82 6.66 17.46
CA ALA A 19 0.89 6.37 16.03
C ALA A 19 0.43 7.57 15.20
N ALA A 20 -0.69 8.21 15.57
CA ALA A 20 -1.18 9.41 14.90
C ALA A 20 -0.18 10.59 14.99
N GLN A 21 0.46 10.79 16.14
CA GLN A 21 1.50 11.81 16.30
C GLN A 21 2.70 11.55 15.39
N LYS A 22 3.23 10.32 15.38
CA LYS A 22 4.34 9.93 14.50
C LYS A 22 4.01 10.15 13.02
N LEU A 23 2.81 9.75 12.61
CA LEU A 23 2.36 9.90 11.22
C LEU A 23 2.17 11.37 10.83
N ARG A 24 1.62 12.21 11.72
CA ARG A 24 1.42 13.64 11.45
C ARG A 24 2.74 14.38 11.24
N SER A 25 3.81 13.95 11.91
CA SER A 25 5.14 14.56 11.77
C SER A 25 5.99 13.92 10.66
N PHE A 26 5.47 12.93 9.94
CA PHE A 26 6.25 12.25 8.91
C PHE A 26 6.35 13.09 7.64
N ARG A 27 7.57 13.51 7.33
CA ARG A 27 7.97 14.09 6.06
C ARG A 27 9.43 13.71 5.80
N GLU A 28 9.71 13.21 4.61
CA GLU A 28 11.03 12.77 4.18
C GLU A 28 11.34 13.40 2.84
N GLU A 29 12.54 13.96 2.73
CA GLU A 29 13.04 14.60 1.51
C GLU A 29 14.22 13.78 0.98
N GLU A 30 14.14 13.35 -0.27
CA GLU A 30 15.18 12.58 -0.97
C GLU A 30 15.67 13.40 -2.17
N PRO A 31 16.95 13.81 -2.23
CA PRO A 31 17.48 14.46 -3.42
C PRO A 31 17.62 13.47 -4.57
N TYR A 32 17.22 13.87 -5.77
CA TYR A 32 17.34 13.09 -7.00
C TYR A 32 18.04 13.92 -8.08
N THR A 33 19.11 13.40 -8.65
CA THR A 33 19.78 14.01 -9.79
C THR A 33 19.27 13.38 -11.09
N THR A 34 18.69 14.22 -11.95
CA THR A 34 18.17 13.77 -13.25
C THR A 34 19.28 13.45 -14.23
N VAL A 35 18.92 12.77 -15.32
CA VAL A 35 19.83 12.52 -16.46
C VAL A 35 20.33 13.82 -17.10
N SER A 36 19.60 14.94 -16.95
CA SER A 36 20.02 16.27 -17.41
C SER A 36 20.98 16.98 -16.44
N GLY A 37 21.24 16.41 -15.25
CA GLY A 37 22.09 17.01 -14.22
C GLY A 37 21.37 17.99 -13.29
N GLU A 38 20.05 18.11 -13.38
CA GLU A 38 19.25 18.92 -12.47
C GLU A 38 18.98 18.14 -11.17
N THR A 39 19.07 18.81 -10.03
CA THR A 39 18.71 18.22 -8.74
C THR A 39 17.27 18.60 -8.38
N ILE A 40 16.44 17.59 -8.16
CA ILE A 40 15.03 17.72 -7.75
C ILE A 40 14.88 17.08 -6.37
N THR A 41 14.13 17.70 -5.48
CA THR A 41 13.78 17.11 -4.18
C THR A 41 12.49 16.30 -4.30
N LEU A 42 12.54 15.01 -4.01
CA LEU A 42 11.37 14.13 -3.94
C LEU A 42 10.87 14.07 -2.49
N ILE A 43 9.57 14.27 -2.29
CA ILE A 43 8.97 14.29 -0.95
C ILE A 43 8.17 13.01 -0.73
N SER A 44 8.25 12.45 0.49
CA SER A 44 7.31 11.46 1.00
C SER A 44 6.68 11.98 2.29
N GLU A 45 5.35 12.00 2.38
CA GLU A 45 4.64 12.57 3.52
C GLU A 45 3.28 11.91 3.77
N ILE A 46 2.70 12.19 4.95
CA ILE A 46 1.33 11.80 5.28
C ILE A 46 0.42 13.03 5.19
N LEU A 47 -0.60 12.95 4.34
CA LEU A 47 -1.62 13.97 4.16
C LEU A 47 -2.95 13.53 4.79
N ASP A 48 -3.82 14.50 5.08
CA ASP A 48 -5.21 14.30 5.52
C ASP A 48 -5.40 13.33 6.69
N LEU A 49 -4.45 13.32 7.64
CA LEU A 49 -4.50 12.43 8.78
C LEU A 49 -5.68 12.74 9.71
N LYS A 50 -6.54 11.76 9.92
CA LYS A 50 -7.67 11.79 10.85
C LYS A 50 -7.53 10.66 11.86
N LEU A 51 -7.83 10.98 13.13
CA LEU A 51 -7.90 10.02 14.21
C LEU A 51 -9.33 10.01 14.73
N GLU A 52 -9.97 8.85 14.63
CA GLU A 52 -11.26 8.52 15.23
C GLU A 52 -11.04 7.44 16.30
N LYS A 53 -12.05 7.17 17.15
CA LYS A 53 -11.92 6.33 18.37
C LYS A 53 -11.02 5.09 18.21
N ASP A 54 -11.22 4.31 17.15
CA ASP A 54 -10.48 3.07 16.89
C ASP A 54 -9.90 3.01 15.46
N THR A 55 -9.75 4.16 14.80
CA THR A 55 -9.29 4.20 13.41
C THR A 55 -8.44 5.44 13.14
N ILE A 56 -7.27 5.21 12.53
CA ILE A 56 -6.47 6.27 11.91
C ILE A 56 -6.64 6.15 10.41
N SER A 57 -6.91 7.25 9.72
CA SER A 57 -6.94 7.30 8.26
C SER A 57 -6.07 8.42 7.73
N GLY A 58 -5.49 8.26 6.55
CA GLY A 58 -4.74 9.32 5.88
C GLY A 58 -4.36 8.92 4.45
N ILE A 59 -3.58 9.77 3.81
CA ILE A 59 -3.05 9.54 2.46
C ILE A 59 -1.53 9.48 2.58
N PHE A 60 -0.94 8.35 2.17
CA PHE A 60 0.51 8.28 1.97
C PHE A 60 0.82 8.85 0.59
N SER A 61 1.52 9.99 0.56
CA SER A 61 1.94 10.66 -0.67
C SER A 61 3.44 10.49 -0.88
N ARG A 62 3.85 10.18 -2.10
CA ARG A 62 5.27 10.10 -2.46
C ARG A 62 5.52 10.55 -3.89
N ASP A 63 6.56 11.34 -4.06
CA ASP A 63 7.09 11.73 -5.35
C ASP A 63 8.00 10.66 -5.94
N PHE A 64 7.91 10.51 -7.26
CA PHE A 64 8.71 9.60 -8.05
C PHE A 64 9.15 10.29 -9.34
N VAL A 65 10.31 9.90 -9.85
CA VAL A 65 10.68 10.21 -11.23
C VAL A 65 10.26 9.06 -12.16
N ARG A 66 9.49 9.39 -13.20
CA ARG A 66 9.16 8.46 -14.29
C ARG A 66 10.01 8.80 -15.50
N SER A 67 10.82 7.84 -15.91
CA SER A 67 11.62 7.94 -17.13
C SER A 67 10.85 7.32 -18.30
N ARG A 68 10.80 8.02 -19.43
CA ARG A 68 10.21 7.59 -20.70
C ARG A 68 11.17 7.89 -21.83
N VAL A 69 11.27 6.97 -22.79
CA VAL A 69 12.03 7.25 -24.02
C VAL A 69 11.10 7.93 -25.01
N TYR A 70 11.45 9.13 -25.43
CA TYR A 70 10.74 9.87 -26.47
C TYR A 70 11.74 10.39 -27.49
N ARG A 71 11.50 10.07 -28.78
CA ARG A 71 12.42 10.43 -29.88
C ARG A 71 13.89 10.10 -29.58
N ARG A 72 14.13 8.89 -29.06
CA ARG A 72 15.46 8.38 -28.66
C ARG A 72 16.17 9.18 -27.55
N LYS A 73 15.45 10.05 -26.83
CA LYS A 73 15.94 10.74 -25.62
C LYS A 73 15.21 10.22 -24.39
N ILE A 74 15.91 10.17 -23.26
CA ILE A 74 15.29 9.90 -21.96
C ILE A 74 14.67 11.20 -21.45
N ILE A 75 13.36 11.18 -21.21
CA ILE A 75 12.64 12.25 -20.56
C ILE A 75 12.25 11.76 -19.17
N GLU A 76 12.64 12.52 -18.16
CA GLU A 76 12.30 12.28 -16.78
C GLU A 76 11.25 13.27 -16.32
N THR A 77 10.19 12.78 -15.69
CA THR A 77 9.08 13.62 -15.22
C THR A 77 8.78 13.26 -13.77
N PRO A 78 8.86 14.24 -12.84
CA PRO A 78 8.37 14.07 -11.48
C PRO A 78 6.85 13.81 -11.49
N VAL A 79 6.43 12.83 -10.70
CA VAL A 79 5.02 12.49 -10.50
C VAL A 79 4.79 12.16 -9.04
N THR A 80 3.67 12.62 -8.50
CA THR A 80 3.23 12.24 -7.15
C THR A 80 2.26 11.07 -7.27
N GLU A 81 2.48 10.02 -6.49
CA GLU A 81 1.52 8.94 -6.31
C GLU A 81 1.00 8.93 -4.87
N GLU A 82 -0.30 8.72 -4.74
CA GLU A 82 -1.00 8.71 -3.46
C GLU A 82 -1.64 7.35 -3.19
N SER A 83 -1.62 6.96 -1.93
CA SER A 83 -2.22 5.72 -1.44
C SER A 83 -2.98 5.99 -0.14
N PRO A 84 -4.33 6.07 -0.20
CA PRO A 84 -5.14 6.14 1.01
C PRO A 84 -4.91 4.90 1.88
N PHE A 85 -4.88 5.10 3.20
CA PHE A 85 -4.71 4.03 4.16
C PHE A 85 -5.59 4.19 5.39
N TRP A 86 -5.81 3.07 6.09
CA TRP A 86 -6.47 3.00 7.39
C TRP A 86 -5.71 2.08 8.32
N ILE A 87 -5.52 2.49 9.58
CA ILE A 87 -5.13 1.60 10.67
C ILE A 87 -6.36 1.39 11.55
N LYS A 88 -6.79 0.15 11.68
CA LYS A 88 -8.02 -0.19 12.42
C LYS A 88 -7.75 -1.29 13.44
N ARG A 89 -8.31 -1.12 14.64
CA ARG A 89 -8.36 -2.18 15.64
C ARG A 89 -9.54 -3.11 15.38
N PHE A 90 -9.31 -4.41 15.45
CA PHE A 90 -10.35 -5.44 15.39
C PHE A 90 -10.06 -6.50 16.46
N GLY A 91 -10.85 -6.49 17.54
CA GLY A 91 -10.56 -7.26 18.75
C GLY A 91 -9.23 -6.83 19.38
N ASN A 92 -8.32 -7.79 19.54
CA ASN A 92 -6.97 -7.57 20.08
C ASN A 92 -5.89 -7.42 19.00
N ARG A 93 -6.28 -7.24 17.73
CA ARG A 93 -5.37 -7.15 16.59
C ARG A 93 -5.53 -5.81 15.90
N PHE A 94 -4.47 -5.36 15.24
CA PHE A 94 -4.46 -4.15 14.43
C PHE A 94 -4.20 -4.50 12.97
N PHE A 95 -4.89 -3.81 12.08
CA PHE A 95 -4.77 -4.00 10.64
C PHE A 95 -4.46 -2.68 9.97
N LEU A 96 -3.53 -2.72 9.01
CA LEU A 96 -3.32 -1.65 8.04
C LEU A 96 -4.01 -2.05 6.74
N ILE A 97 -4.92 -1.21 6.28
CA ILE A 97 -5.60 -1.34 4.99
C ILE A 97 -5.01 -0.27 4.08
N VAL A 98 -4.51 -0.67 2.92
CA VAL A 98 -3.93 0.25 1.94
C VAL A 98 -4.68 0.10 0.62
N LEU A 99 -5.25 1.19 0.11
CA LEU A 99 -5.82 1.19 -1.23
C LEU A 99 -4.69 1.22 -2.26
N ALA A 100 -4.60 0.18 -3.08
CA ALA A 100 -3.75 0.17 -4.24
C ALA A 100 -4.41 1.02 -5.34
N PRO A 101 -3.69 1.98 -5.93
CA PRO A 101 -4.16 2.61 -7.15
C PRO A 101 -4.30 1.57 -8.27
N SER A 102 -5.54 1.35 -8.73
CA SER A 102 -5.92 0.29 -9.68
C SER A 102 -5.08 0.27 -10.96
N THR A 103 -4.50 -0.89 -11.24
CA THR A 103 -3.67 -1.19 -12.40
C THR A 103 -4.53 -1.39 -13.65
N ALA A 104 -4.50 -0.43 -14.57
CA ALA A 104 -4.92 -0.70 -15.94
C ALA A 104 -3.79 -0.55 -16.97
N ARG A 105 -2.74 0.25 -16.73
CA ARG A 105 -1.74 0.56 -17.78
C ARG A 105 -0.36 0.93 -17.24
N GLY A 106 0.40 -0.06 -16.79
CA GLY A 106 1.86 0.02 -16.76
C GLY A 106 2.48 0.86 -15.64
N ILE A 107 2.89 0.15 -14.59
CA ILE A 107 3.93 0.52 -13.61
C ILE A 107 3.56 1.73 -12.75
N LYS A 108 3.01 1.47 -11.56
CA LYS A 108 3.05 2.39 -10.42
C LYS A 108 4.12 1.90 -9.44
N LYS A 109 4.89 2.83 -8.87
CA LYS A 109 6.00 2.54 -7.95
C LYS A 109 5.51 2.45 -6.50
N LEU A 110 4.36 3.07 -6.18
CA LEU A 110 3.78 3.01 -4.84
C LEU A 110 2.98 1.71 -4.64
N LEU A 111 3.72 0.61 -4.49
CA LEU A 111 3.15 -0.70 -4.18
C LEU A 111 2.61 -0.71 -2.75
N THR A 112 1.50 -1.39 -2.50
CA THR A 112 0.93 -1.54 -1.16
C THR A 112 1.93 -2.16 -0.17
N ASN A 113 2.78 -3.08 -0.63
CA ASN A 113 3.88 -3.65 0.16
C ASN A 113 4.95 -2.61 0.53
N TYR A 114 5.23 -1.65 -0.36
CA TYR A 114 6.15 -0.55 -0.06
C TYR A 114 5.56 0.33 1.06
N VAL A 115 4.27 0.70 0.94
CA VAL A 115 3.57 1.49 1.96
C VAL A 115 3.60 0.78 3.31
N ALA A 116 3.26 -0.52 3.36
CA ALA A 116 3.30 -1.30 4.60
C ALA A 116 4.70 -1.33 5.23
N ASN A 117 5.74 -1.57 4.44
CA ASN A 117 7.12 -1.55 4.92
C ASN A 117 7.57 -0.17 5.40
N LYS A 118 7.16 0.90 4.70
CA LYS A 118 7.47 2.27 5.11
C LYS A 118 6.77 2.62 6.42
N MET A 119 5.49 2.29 6.54
CA MET A 119 4.70 2.45 7.77
C MET A 119 5.31 1.68 8.94
N SER A 120 5.82 0.46 8.71
CA SER A 120 6.54 -0.31 9.73
C SER A 120 7.74 0.46 10.29
N ARG A 121 8.54 1.07 9.40
CA ARG A 121 9.71 1.88 9.81
C ARG A 121 9.30 3.16 10.53
N ILE A 122 8.26 3.86 10.07
CA ILE A 122 7.77 5.10 10.71
C ILE A 122 7.25 4.82 12.12
N LEU A 123 6.43 3.79 12.27
CA LEU A 123 5.75 3.49 13.54
C LEU A 123 6.64 2.76 14.53
N PHE A 124 7.47 1.82 14.08
CA PHE A 124 8.20 0.89 14.94
C PHE A 124 9.73 0.97 14.82
N ILE A 125 10.27 1.85 13.96
CA ILE A 125 11.73 2.03 13.75
C ILE A 125 12.40 0.75 13.19
N LYS A 126 11.62 -0.25 12.77
CA LYS A 126 12.12 -1.49 12.18
C LYS A 126 11.19 -1.98 11.05
N PRO A 127 11.73 -2.66 10.03
CA PRO A 127 10.91 -3.27 8.99
C PRO A 127 10.15 -4.49 9.52
N ASN A 128 9.23 -5.02 8.70
CA ASN A 128 8.56 -6.32 8.90
C ASN A 128 7.68 -6.46 10.17
N VAL A 129 7.21 -5.35 10.76
CA VAL A 129 6.16 -5.40 11.82
C VAL A 129 4.77 -5.48 11.23
N ILE A 130 4.58 -4.82 10.08
CA ILE A 130 3.34 -4.81 9.32
C ILE A 130 3.48 -5.84 8.20
N LEU A 131 2.79 -6.97 8.33
CA LEU A 131 2.95 -8.13 7.46
C LEU A 131 1.65 -8.42 6.70
N GLU A 132 1.80 -8.91 5.47
CA GLU A 132 0.66 -9.39 4.70
C GLU A 132 0.02 -10.58 5.41
N VAL A 133 -1.31 -10.62 5.38
CA VAL A 133 -2.09 -11.73 5.92
C VAL A 133 -3.00 -12.29 4.85
N GLU A 134 -3.10 -13.61 4.86
CA GLU A 134 -4.02 -14.34 4.00
C GLU A 134 -5.38 -14.46 4.69
N ILE A 135 -6.44 -14.30 3.90
CA ILE A 135 -7.79 -14.66 4.32
C ILE A 135 -8.04 -16.07 3.80
N PRO A 136 -8.22 -17.08 4.67
CA PRO A 136 -8.43 -18.46 4.24
C PRO A 136 -9.64 -18.59 3.30
N HIS A 137 -9.56 -19.55 2.38
CA HIS A 137 -10.62 -19.83 1.41
C HIS A 137 -12.00 -19.93 2.07
N GLU A 138 -12.09 -20.71 3.15
CA GLU A 138 -13.36 -21.01 3.84
C GLU A 138 -14.00 -19.73 4.38
N ARG A 139 -13.19 -18.74 4.78
CA ARG A 139 -13.66 -17.44 5.26
C ARG A 139 -14.18 -16.57 4.13
N LEU A 140 -13.52 -16.57 2.98
CA LEU A 140 -13.99 -15.84 1.80
C LEU A 140 -15.28 -16.46 1.25
N LYS A 141 -15.37 -17.79 1.22
CA LYS A 141 -16.57 -18.53 0.83
C LYS A 141 -17.75 -18.19 1.74
N ALA A 142 -17.57 -18.30 3.06
CA ALA A 142 -18.61 -17.94 4.02
C ALA A 142 -19.05 -16.47 3.89
N LEU A 143 -18.10 -15.55 3.63
CA LEU A 143 -18.41 -14.14 3.40
C LEU A 143 -19.28 -13.95 2.15
N HIS A 144 -18.93 -14.60 1.04
CA HIS A 144 -19.73 -14.56 -0.19
C HIS A 144 -21.12 -15.16 0.00
N GLU A 145 -21.21 -16.34 0.62
CA GLU A 145 -22.48 -17.04 0.87
C GLU A 145 -23.41 -16.25 1.80
N SER A 146 -22.85 -15.53 2.78
CA SER A 146 -23.64 -14.69 3.70
C SER A 146 -24.19 -13.42 3.06
N ASN A 147 -23.54 -12.90 2.01
CA ASN A 147 -24.04 -11.76 1.25
C ASN A 147 -23.59 -11.81 -0.22
N PRO A 148 -24.27 -12.61 -1.07
CA PRO A 148 -23.85 -12.82 -2.46
C PRO A 148 -23.91 -11.55 -3.31
N GLN A 149 -24.80 -10.61 -2.97
CA GLN A 149 -24.96 -9.33 -3.68
C GLN A 149 -23.82 -8.35 -3.38
N ALA A 150 -23.17 -8.46 -2.22
CA ALA A 150 -22.11 -7.56 -1.79
C ALA A 150 -20.71 -7.92 -2.33
N THR A 151 -20.56 -9.09 -2.96
CA THR A 151 -19.25 -9.58 -3.40
C THR A 151 -19.30 -10.10 -4.84
N LYS A 152 -18.50 -9.49 -5.73
CA LYS A 152 -18.17 -10.08 -7.04
C LYS A 152 -16.87 -10.86 -6.90
N LEU A 153 -16.95 -12.03 -6.27
CA LEU A 153 -15.81 -12.91 -6.05
C LEU A 153 -15.67 -13.84 -7.26
N ILE A 154 -14.47 -13.91 -7.85
CA ILE A 154 -14.13 -14.95 -8.81
C ILE A 154 -13.20 -15.90 -8.07
N TRP A 155 -13.70 -17.11 -7.75
CA TRP A 155 -12.92 -18.16 -7.14
C TRP A 155 -12.45 -19.12 -8.23
N PHE A 156 -11.15 -19.42 -8.22
CA PHE A 156 -10.57 -20.44 -9.07
C PHE A 156 -10.05 -21.55 -8.15
N ASP A 157 -10.79 -22.65 -8.09
CA ASP A 157 -10.33 -23.87 -7.44
C ASP A 157 -9.89 -24.88 -8.49
N ASN A 158 -8.86 -25.67 -8.16
CA ASN A 158 -8.41 -26.76 -9.02
C ASN A 158 -8.10 -26.34 -10.47
N VAL A 159 -7.44 -25.19 -10.65
CA VAL A 159 -7.02 -24.75 -11.99
C VAL A 159 -5.91 -25.67 -12.46
N ASP A 160 -6.24 -26.54 -13.40
CA ASP A 160 -5.29 -27.34 -14.15
C ASP A 160 -4.54 -26.42 -15.13
N ILE A 161 -3.58 -25.64 -14.61
CA ILE A 161 -2.74 -24.77 -15.42
C ILE A 161 -1.62 -25.67 -15.98
N PRO A 162 -1.59 -25.95 -17.29
CA PRO A 162 -0.52 -26.75 -17.87
C PRO A 162 0.83 -26.05 -17.63
N GLY A 163 1.75 -26.74 -16.96
CA GLY A 163 3.13 -26.29 -16.76
C GLY A 163 3.50 -25.71 -15.40
N VAL A 164 2.61 -25.75 -14.39
CA VAL A 164 2.97 -25.35 -13.00
C VAL A 164 4.08 -26.23 -12.42
N GLU A 165 4.14 -27.50 -12.81
CA GLU A 165 5.22 -28.44 -12.44
C GLU A 165 6.60 -28.05 -12.97
N LYS A 166 6.70 -27.08 -13.90
CA LYS A 166 7.97 -26.65 -14.50
C LYS A 166 8.61 -25.45 -13.80
N LEU A 167 8.02 -24.95 -12.72
CA LEU A 167 8.61 -23.92 -11.87
C LEU A 167 9.50 -24.60 -10.81
N CYS A 168 10.69 -25.00 -11.23
CA CYS A 168 11.86 -25.25 -10.37
C CYS A 168 12.85 -24.11 -10.54
#